data_AF-A0A1X9XRV8-F1
#
_entry.id   AF-A0A1X9XRV8-F1
#
_cell.length_a   1.000
_cell.length_b   1.000
_cell.length_c   1.000
_cell.angle_alpha   90.00
_cell.angle_beta   90.00
_cell.angle_gamma   90.00
#
_symmetry.space_group_name_H-M   'P 1'
#
loop_
_entity.id
_entity.type
_entity.pdbx_description
1 polymer ?
#
loop_
_entity_poly.entity_id
_entity_poly.type
_entity_poly.pdbx_seq_one_letter_code
_entity_poly.pdbx_strand_id
1 'polypeptide(L)'
;NAKETGWKGILVGDLAQPRGGPSPSDHASHQTGLDVDIWFMPMPDRELTKEERDTISAINLVSDDWKSLNPQTWTPQHVAFIK
;
A
#
# COMPACT_ATOMS: atom_id res chain seq x y z
N ASN A 1 11.45 4.28 -10.97
CA ASN A 1 11.13 5.05 -9.74
C ASN A 1 9.64 5.32 -9.66
N ALA A 2 8.99 5.26 -8.48
CA ALA A 2 7.55 5.57 -8.34
C ALA A 2 7.14 6.94 -8.95
N LYS A 3 8.02 7.93 -8.89
CA LYS A 3 7.79 9.24 -9.52
C LYS A 3 7.68 9.18 -11.05
N GLU A 4 8.33 8.20 -11.68
CA GLU A 4 8.26 7.99 -13.14
C GLU A 4 6.92 7.40 -13.58
N THR A 5 6.13 6.85 -12.64
CA THR A 5 4.81 6.26 -12.93
C THR A 5 3.67 7.26 -12.74
N GLY A 6 4.00 8.51 -12.39
CA GLY A 6 3.06 9.58 -12.07
C GLY A 6 2.71 9.68 -10.58
N TRP A 7 3.16 8.73 -9.76
CA TRP A 7 2.91 8.75 -8.32
C TRP A 7 3.80 9.77 -7.61
N LYS A 8 3.20 10.62 -6.77
CA LYS A 8 3.96 11.64 -6.01
C LYS A 8 4.83 11.04 -4.90
N GLY A 9 4.47 9.84 -4.46
CA GLY A 9 5.18 9.05 -3.45
C GLY A 9 4.43 7.73 -3.21
N ILE A 10 4.94 6.94 -2.28
CA ILE A 10 4.34 5.68 -1.83
C ILE A 10 3.93 5.79 -0.36
N LEU A 11 2.97 4.98 0.04
CA LEU A 11 2.59 4.77 1.43
C LEU A 11 3.03 3.36 1.82
N VAL A 12 3.85 3.29 2.88
CA VAL A 12 4.37 2.03 3.42
C VAL A 12 3.49 1.63 4.59
N GLY A 13 2.93 0.42 4.53
CA GLY A 13 2.19 -0.21 5.60
C GLY A 13 3.10 -1.06 6.47
N ASP A 14 2.69 -2.30 6.70
CA ASP A 14 3.38 -3.19 7.61
C ASP A 14 4.78 -3.58 7.11
N LEU A 15 5.65 -3.75 8.09
CA LEU A 15 7.00 -4.28 8.01
C LEU A 15 7.14 -5.32 9.14
N ALA A 16 8.31 -5.92 9.25
CA ALA A 16 8.61 -6.76 10.39
C ALA A 16 8.61 -6.02 11.73
N GLN A 17 8.25 -6.74 12.80
CA GLN A 17 8.45 -6.31 14.18
C GLN A 17 9.94 -5.98 14.45
N PRO A 18 10.28 -5.21 15.52
CA PRO A 18 11.66 -4.76 15.78
C PRO A 18 12.73 -5.86 15.83
N ARG A 19 12.34 -7.12 16.08
CA ARG A 19 13.22 -8.30 16.07
C ARG A 19 12.70 -9.44 15.19
N GLY A 20 11.80 -9.13 14.26
CA GLY A 20 11.11 -10.13 13.46
C GLY A 20 10.18 -11.04 14.29
N GLY A 21 9.92 -12.23 13.77
CA GLY A 21 9.02 -13.22 14.34
C GLY A 21 7.56 -13.04 13.93
N PRO A 22 6.65 -13.93 14.39
CA PRO A 22 5.25 -13.90 14.01
C PRO A 22 4.59 -12.56 14.37
N SER A 23 3.84 -12.00 13.42
CA SER A 23 3.00 -10.84 13.71
C SER A 23 1.89 -11.22 14.70
N PRO A 24 1.54 -10.35 15.67
CA PRO A 24 0.42 -10.58 16.58
C PRO A 24 -0.94 -10.70 15.85
N SER A 25 -1.03 -10.16 14.64
CA SER A 25 -2.20 -10.18 13.76
C SER A 25 -1.78 -10.08 12.30
N ASP A 26 -2.69 -10.40 11.39
CA ASP A 26 -2.51 -10.18 9.95
C ASP A 26 -1.52 -11.14 9.26
N HIS A 27 -0.70 -10.66 8.31
CA HIS A 27 0.14 -11.45 7.43
C HIS A 27 1.10 -12.41 8.16
N ALA A 28 1.12 -13.67 7.70
CA ALA A 28 1.94 -14.74 8.31
C ALA A 28 3.44 -14.67 7.96
N SER A 29 3.83 -13.94 6.91
CA SER A 29 5.24 -13.64 6.59
C SER A 29 5.73 -12.50 7.49
N HIS A 30 6.33 -11.42 6.99
CA HIS A 30 6.81 -10.27 7.77
C HIS A 30 7.72 -10.62 8.96
N GLN A 31 8.30 -11.83 8.99
CA GLN A 31 9.04 -12.31 10.17
C GLN A 31 10.52 -11.97 10.12
N THR A 32 11.06 -11.63 8.94
CA THR A 32 12.52 -11.57 8.72
C THR A 32 13.02 -10.17 8.37
N GLY A 33 12.12 -9.20 8.22
CA GLY A 33 12.46 -7.86 7.72
C GLY A 33 12.64 -7.79 6.20
N LEU A 34 12.18 -8.81 5.47
CA LEU A 34 12.28 -8.89 4.01
C LEU A 34 10.94 -8.70 3.30
N ASP A 35 9.84 -8.58 4.04
CA ASP A 35 8.51 -8.30 3.52
C ASP A 35 8.11 -6.86 3.87
N VAL A 36 7.39 -6.20 2.96
CA VAL A 36 6.84 -4.86 3.15
C VAL A 36 5.52 -4.76 2.42
N ASP A 37 4.51 -4.20 3.10
CA ASP A 37 3.26 -3.85 2.46
C ASP A 37 3.38 -2.43 1.91
N ILE A 38 3.12 -2.28 0.61
CA ILE A 38 2.97 -0.98 -0.02
C ILE A 38 1.51 -0.82 -0.35
N TRP A 39 0.89 0.23 0.19
CA TRP A 39 -0.50 0.51 -0.17
C TRP A 39 -0.56 0.88 -1.64
N PHE A 40 -1.49 0.24 -2.36
CA PHE A 40 -1.64 0.43 -3.79
C PHE A 40 -2.49 1.67 -4.08
N MET A 41 -2.12 2.79 -3.44
CA MET A 41 -2.70 4.11 -3.54
C MET A 41 -1.57 5.15 -3.57
N PRO A 42 -1.56 6.10 -4.52
CA PRO A 42 -0.53 7.14 -4.56
C PRO A 42 -0.64 8.06 -3.34
N MET A 43 0.51 8.54 -2.85
CA MET A 43 0.52 9.67 -1.91
C MET A 43 -0.23 10.88 -2.49
N PRO A 44 -0.90 11.69 -1.63
CA PRO A 44 -1.38 12.99 -2.04
C PRO A 44 -0.21 13.92 -2.42
N ASP A 45 -0.52 15.10 -2.96
CA ASP A 45 0.46 16.12 -3.37
C ASP A 45 1.12 16.86 -2.18
N ARG A 46 1.00 16.31 -0.99
CA ARG A 46 1.62 16.77 0.25
C ARG A 46 2.01 15.58 1.11
N GLU A 47 2.86 15.82 2.10
CA GLU A 47 3.11 14.83 3.13
C GLU A 47 1.89 14.69 4.05
N LEU A 48 1.53 13.45 4.35
CA LEU A 48 0.55 13.15 5.39
C LEU A 48 1.12 13.53 6.75
N THR A 49 0.27 14.05 7.62
CA THR A 49 0.58 14.22 9.04
C THR A 49 0.73 12.86 9.71
N LYS A 50 1.27 12.84 10.94
CA LYS A 50 1.36 11.61 11.71
C LYS A 50 -0.02 11.00 11.96
N GLU A 51 -0.99 11.82 12.38
CA GLU A 51 -2.34 11.36 12.68
C GLU A 51 -3.07 10.84 11.44
N GLU A 52 -2.84 11.45 10.28
CA GLU A 52 -3.37 10.92 9.03
C GLU A 52 -2.75 9.56 8.72
N ARG A 53 -1.43 9.37 8.88
CA ARG A 53 -0.78 8.05 8.68
C ARG A 53 -1.30 6.98 9.64
N ASP A 54 -1.66 7.36 10.86
CA ASP A 54 -2.14 6.44 11.88
C ASP A 54 -3.62 6.03 11.65
N THR A 55 -4.38 6.80 10.86
CA THR A 55 -5.84 6.63 10.70
C THR A 55 -6.31 6.36 9.27
N ILE A 56 -5.49 6.67 8.27
CA ILE A 56 -5.80 6.41 6.87
C ILE A 56 -5.95 4.91 6.62
N SER A 57 -6.73 4.54 5.61
CA SER A 57 -6.94 3.14 5.22
C SER A 57 -6.70 2.97 3.73
N ALA A 58 -6.33 1.75 3.32
CA ALA A 58 -6.20 1.40 1.92
C ALA A 58 -7.54 1.48 1.19
N ILE A 59 -7.49 1.83 -0.09
CA ILE A 59 -8.65 1.78 -1.00
C ILE A 59 -8.74 0.40 -1.65
N ASN A 60 -9.96 -0.10 -1.87
CA ASN A 60 -10.15 -1.35 -2.61
C ASN A 60 -10.08 -1.09 -4.12
N LEU A 61 -9.16 -1.77 -4.81
CA LEU A 61 -9.04 -1.73 -6.27
C LEU A 61 -9.86 -2.81 -6.97
N VAL A 62 -10.47 -3.73 -6.23
CA VAL A 62 -11.32 -4.81 -6.75
C VAL A 62 -12.78 -4.38 -6.65
N SER A 63 -13.58 -4.69 -7.68
CA SER A 63 -15.02 -4.47 -7.67
C SER A 63 -15.73 -5.29 -6.60
N ASP A 64 -16.93 -4.86 -6.20
CA ASP A 64 -17.72 -5.50 -5.13
C ASP A 64 -18.05 -6.98 -5.42
N ASP A 65 -18.07 -7.39 -6.69
CA ASP A 65 -18.29 -8.77 -7.13
C ASP A 65 -17.01 -9.62 -7.13
N TRP A 66 -15.86 -9.03 -6.77
CA TRP A 66 -14.54 -9.64 -6.68
C TRP A 66 -13.99 -10.23 -7.99
N LYS A 67 -14.55 -9.82 -9.14
CA LYS A 67 -14.20 -10.41 -10.45
C LYS A 67 -13.48 -9.45 -11.39
N SER A 68 -13.42 -8.16 -11.05
CA SER A 68 -12.83 -7.15 -11.91
C SER A 68 -12.17 -6.03 -11.11
N LEU A 69 -11.51 -5.12 -11.81
CA LEU A 69 -10.96 -3.91 -11.22
C LEU A 69 -12.08 -2.88 -11.02
N ASN A 70 -12.09 -2.22 -9.86
CA ASN A 70 -13.01 -1.14 -9.57
C ASN A 70 -12.63 0.10 -10.41
N PRO A 71 -13.45 0.55 -11.39
CA PRO A 71 -13.11 1.65 -12.27
C PRO A 71 -13.07 3.01 -11.58
N GLN A 72 -13.58 3.13 -10.34
CA GLN A 72 -13.56 4.38 -9.57
C GLN A 72 -12.23 4.61 -8.85
N THR A 73 -11.52 3.53 -8.49
CA THR A 73 -10.27 3.59 -7.71
C THR A 73 -9.06 3.15 -8.52
N TRP A 74 -9.26 2.30 -9.52
CA TRP A 74 -8.17 1.81 -10.38
C TRP A 74 -7.83 2.75 -11.52
N THR A 75 -6.54 2.80 -11.86
CA THR A 75 -6.01 3.50 -13.04
C THR A 75 -4.84 2.70 -13.66
N PRO A 76 -4.51 2.90 -14.94
CA PRO A 76 -3.34 2.27 -15.56
C PRO A 76 -2.00 2.56 -14.86
N GLN A 77 -1.90 3.64 -14.07
CA GLN A 77 -0.70 3.98 -13.29
C GLN A 77 -0.36 2.92 -12.24
N HIS A 78 -1.37 2.20 -11.71
CA HIS A 78 -1.15 1.09 -10.77
C HIS A 78 -0.32 -0.02 -11.43
N VAL A 79 -0.63 -0.38 -12.67
CA VAL A 79 0.15 -1.38 -13.42
C VAL A 79 1.56 -0.86 -13.74
N ALA A 80 1.69 0.42 -14.05
CA ALA A 80 3.00 1.03 -14.25
C ALA A 80 3.84 1.06 -12.97
N PHE A 81 3.21 1.14 -11.80
CA PHE A 81 3.87 1.17 -10.50
C PHE A 81 4.45 -0.19 -10.07
N ILE A 82 3.72 -1.28 -10.29
CA ILE A 82 4.13 -2.60 -9.81
C ILE A 82 5.14 -3.33 -10.74
N LYS A 83 5.36 -2.80 -11.94
CA LYS A 83 6.30 -3.34 -12.92
C LYS A 83 7.69 -2.76 -12.74
#